data_AF-A0A5S3YVX6-F1
#
_entry.id   AF-A0A5S3YVX6-F1
#
_cell.length_a   1.000
_cell.length_b   1.000
_cell.length_c   1.000
_cell.angle_alpha   90.00
_cell.angle_beta   90.00
_cell.angle_gamma   90.00
#
_symmetry.space_group_name_H-M   'P 1'
#
loop_
_entity.id
_entity.type
_entity.pdbx_description
1 polymer ?
#
loop_
_entity_poly.entity_id
_entity_poly.type
_entity_poly.pdbx_seq_one_letter_code
_entity_poly.pdbx_strand_id
1 'polypeptide(L)'
;MKILSSILIVCLSVAGCGVGNKPPDGYIAECYGGDWQGKMVGQEPSYQVVVDIEQPEWLELAELIEGYAISKELAFFNTSEETKELSMLYMSACSKDGIWIHADKRVWSFEGQEPHSPLPLMVTVVVYDNAEQWIGFVPELDKLLKSKWPDRVDENHGFNSSLKNSLF
;
A
#
# COMPACT_ATOMS: atom_id res chain seq x y z
N MET A 1 52.57 -18.06 -21.05
CA MET A 1 51.37 -17.21 -21.25
C MET A 1 50.12 -18.07 -21.16
N LYS A 2 49.40 -18.06 -20.02
CA LYS A 2 48.05 -18.67 -19.87
C LYS A 2 47.30 -18.22 -18.60
N ILE A 3 47.57 -17.00 -18.12
CA ILE A 3 46.87 -16.37 -16.98
C ILE A 3 45.65 -15.62 -17.54
N LEU A 4 44.62 -16.35 -17.94
CA LEU A 4 43.46 -15.79 -18.67
C LEU A 4 42.11 -16.45 -18.36
N SER A 5 42.07 -17.48 -17.49
CA SER A 5 40.89 -18.32 -17.27
C SER A 5 40.13 -18.09 -15.96
N SER A 6 40.49 -17.04 -15.20
CA SER A 6 39.96 -16.78 -13.84
C SER A 6 39.21 -15.45 -13.69
N ILE A 7 39.14 -14.63 -14.75
CA ILE A 7 38.56 -13.28 -14.71
C ILE A 7 37.05 -13.29 -15.04
N LEU A 8 36.55 -14.34 -15.70
CA LEU A 8 35.21 -14.37 -16.32
C LEU A 8 34.03 -14.55 -15.34
N ILE A 9 34.28 -14.81 -14.05
CA ILE A 9 33.22 -15.15 -13.07
C ILE A 9 32.76 -13.91 -12.27
N VAL A 10 33.58 -12.87 -12.15
CA VAL A 10 33.31 -11.71 -11.26
C VAL A 10 32.35 -10.69 -11.88
N CYS A 11 32.16 -10.70 -13.21
CA CYS A 11 31.37 -9.69 -13.91
C CYS A 11 29.85 -9.94 -13.96
N LEU A 12 29.35 -11.05 -13.40
CA LEU A 12 27.94 -11.46 -13.50
C LEU A 12 27.07 -11.11 -12.28
N SER A 13 27.64 -10.53 -11.23
CA SER A 13 26.99 -10.34 -9.92
C SER A 13 26.58 -8.89 -9.59
N VAL A 14 26.59 -7.97 -10.56
CA VAL A 14 26.31 -6.53 -10.35
C VAL A 14 25.10 -5.99 -11.12
N ALA A 15 24.44 -6.80 -11.96
CA ALA A 15 23.19 -6.44 -12.63
C ALA A 15 22.01 -7.06 -11.87
N GLY A 16 21.29 -6.27 -11.07
CA GLY A 16 20.12 -6.77 -10.33
C GLY A 16 19.46 -5.81 -9.34
N CYS A 17 20.20 -4.86 -8.77
CA CYS A 17 19.62 -3.81 -7.91
C CYS A 17 19.47 -2.50 -8.70
N GLY A 18 18.39 -2.39 -9.46
CA GLY A 18 17.84 -1.07 -9.78
C GLY A 18 17.49 -0.35 -8.48
N VAL A 19 17.70 0.95 -8.39
CA VAL A 19 17.39 1.73 -7.19
C VAL A 19 15.87 1.89 -7.12
N GLY A 20 15.19 0.91 -6.51
CA GLY A 20 13.78 1.03 -6.17
C GLY A 20 13.55 2.26 -5.31
N ASN A 21 12.41 2.93 -5.50
CA ASN A 21 12.11 4.20 -4.83
C ASN A 21 12.37 4.07 -3.32
N LYS A 22 13.31 4.89 -2.81
CA LYS A 22 13.66 4.92 -1.39
C LYS A 22 12.36 5.22 -0.61
N PRO A 23 12.00 4.42 0.41
CA PRO A 23 10.83 4.73 1.22
C PRO A 23 11.01 6.08 1.94
N PRO A 24 9.91 6.74 2.33
CA PRO A 24 9.95 8.02 3.03
C PRO A 24 10.86 7.98 4.26
N ASP A 25 11.52 9.11 4.56
CA ASP A 25 12.28 9.23 5.79
C ASP A 25 11.36 9.04 7.01
N GLY A 26 11.80 8.19 7.95
CA GLY A 26 11.00 7.72 9.08
C GLY A 26 10.25 6.40 8.84
N TYR A 27 9.77 6.10 7.62
CA TYR A 27 8.85 5.00 7.31
C TYR A 27 9.28 3.64 7.90
N ILE A 28 10.52 3.22 7.67
CA ILE A 28 11.05 1.92 8.15
C ILE A 28 11.10 1.85 9.69
N ALA A 29 11.38 2.97 10.35
CA ALA A 29 11.49 3.05 11.80
C ALA A 29 10.11 3.12 12.46
N GLU A 30 9.22 3.99 11.98
CA GLU A 30 7.90 4.18 12.58
C GLU A 30 6.89 3.10 12.21
N CYS A 31 7.02 2.40 11.07
CA CYS A 31 6.10 1.32 10.72
C CYS A 31 6.47 -0.05 11.27
N TYR A 32 7.75 -0.35 11.50
CA TYR A 32 8.24 -1.71 11.83
C TYR A 32 9.34 -1.75 12.89
N GLY A 33 9.66 -0.62 13.54
CA GLY A 33 10.79 -0.53 14.49
C GLY A 33 12.16 -0.74 13.85
N GLY A 34 12.27 -0.72 12.52
CA GLY A 34 13.48 -1.06 11.77
C GLY A 34 13.51 -2.46 11.16
N ASP A 35 12.64 -3.39 11.59
CA ASP A 35 12.67 -4.80 11.16
C ASP A 35 11.42 -5.22 10.38
N TRP A 36 11.37 -4.83 9.10
CA TRP A 36 10.30 -5.29 8.20
C TRP A 36 10.28 -6.81 8.03
N GLN A 37 11.44 -7.50 8.08
CA GLN A 37 11.50 -8.94 7.84
C GLN A 37 10.91 -9.73 9.01
N GLY A 38 11.33 -9.46 10.25
CA GLY A 38 10.81 -10.11 11.45
C GLY A 38 9.39 -9.69 11.84
N LYS A 39 8.91 -8.54 11.36
CA LYS A 39 7.54 -8.06 11.66
C LYS A 39 6.50 -8.41 10.60
N MET A 40 6.79 -8.23 9.30
CA MET A 40 5.77 -8.27 8.25
C MET A 40 5.76 -9.54 7.38
N VAL A 41 6.89 -10.26 7.28
CA VAL A 41 6.98 -11.42 6.37
C VAL A 41 6.18 -12.60 6.91
N GLY A 42 5.16 -13.02 6.15
CA GLY A 42 4.28 -14.12 6.52
C GLY A 42 3.11 -13.73 7.43
N GLN A 43 2.90 -12.44 7.70
CA GLN A 43 1.67 -11.96 8.34
C GLN A 43 0.50 -12.00 7.34
N GLU A 44 -0.68 -12.38 7.83
CA GLU A 44 -1.94 -12.25 7.10
C GLU A 44 -2.64 -10.92 7.47
N PRO A 45 -3.40 -10.29 6.57
CA PRO A 45 -4.21 -9.12 6.93
C PRO A 45 -5.23 -9.43 8.02
N SER A 46 -5.25 -8.61 9.07
CA SER A 46 -6.31 -8.64 10.08
C SER A 46 -7.61 -7.99 9.56
N TYR A 47 -7.53 -7.22 8.48
CA TYR A 47 -8.65 -6.68 7.71
C TYR A 47 -8.17 -6.33 6.30
N GLN A 48 -8.97 -6.61 5.29
CA GLN A 48 -8.73 -6.15 3.92
C GLN A 48 -10.07 -5.91 3.25
N VAL A 49 -10.20 -4.78 2.54
CA VAL A 49 -11.45 -4.33 1.96
C VAL A 49 -11.20 -3.61 0.64
N VAL A 50 -12.10 -3.79 -0.34
CA VAL A 50 -12.12 -3.00 -1.57
C VAL A 50 -12.96 -1.75 -1.33
N VAL A 51 -12.45 -0.58 -1.74
CA VAL A 51 -13.16 0.70 -1.64
C VAL A 51 -13.36 1.27 -3.05
N ASP A 52 -14.57 1.14 -3.59
CA ASP A 52 -14.88 1.44 -5.00
C ASP A 52 -15.16 2.93 -5.22
N ILE A 53 -14.08 3.70 -5.32
CA ILE A 53 -14.11 5.16 -5.42
C ILE A 53 -13.34 5.70 -6.62
N GLU A 54 -13.80 6.82 -7.15
CA GLU A 54 -13.20 7.46 -8.32
C GLU A 54 -11.91 8.20 -7.95
N GLN A 55 -11.02 8.42 -8.93
CA GLN A 55 -9.75 9.14 -8.71
C GLN A 55 -9.90 10.50 -8.00
N PRO A 56 -10.93 11.34 -8.27
CA PRO A 56 -11.16 12.56 -7.50
C PRO A 56 -11.44 12.34 -6.01
N GLU A 57 -11.98 11.19 -5.62
CA GLU A 57 -12.29 10.83 -4.22
C GLU A 57 -11.06 10.27 -3.48
N TRP A 58 -9.95 9.95 -4.16
CA TRP A 58 -8.75 9.41 -3.51
C TRP A 58 -8.13 10.38 -2.50
N LEU A 59 -8.26 11.70 -2.72
CA LEU A 59 -7.87 12.71 -1.74
C LEU A 59 -8.75 12.63 -0.48
N GLU A 60 -10.07 12.47 -0.64
CA GLU A 60 -10.99 12.33 0.49
C GLU A 60 -10.72 11.05 1.30
N LEU A 61 -10.24 9.97 0.66
CA LEU A 61 -9.79 8.76 1.33
C LEU A 61 -8.45 8.98 2.06
N ALA A 62 -7.52 9.74 1.48
CA ALA A 62 -6.27 10.09 2.12
C ALA A 62 -6.48 10.96 3.36
N GLU A 63 -7.30 12.01 3.27
CA GLU A 63 -7.66 12.87 4.41
C GLU A 63 -8.39 12.09 5.52
N LEU A 64 -9.27 11.15 5.15
CA LEU A 64 -10.00 10.29 6.09
C LEU A 64 -9.06 9.31 6.84
N ILE A 65 -8.11 8.68 6.13
CA ILE A 65 -7.14 7.78 6.75
C ILE A 65 -6.08 8.55 7.54
N GLU A 66 -5.63 9.72 7.07
CA GLU A 66 -4.71 10.61 7.81
C GLU A 66 -5.34 11.11 9.11
N GLY A 67 -6.59 11.62 9.05
CA GLY A 67 -7.31 12.07 10.23
C GLY A 67 -7.53 10.95 11.25
N TYR A 68 -7.84 9.73 10.79
CA TYR A 68 -7.95 8.57 11.67
C TYR A 68 -6.60 8.16 12.27
N ALA A 69 -5.54 8.11 11.46
CA ALA A 69 -4.16 7.82 11.90
C ALA A 69 -3.69 8.78 13.00
N ILE A 70 -3.87 10.09 12.80
CA ILE A 70 -3.54 11.13 13.77
C ILE A 70 -4.35 10.93 15.07
N SER A 71 -5.64 10.62 14.98
CA SER A 71 -6.50 10.32 16.14
C SER A 71 -6.12 9.04 16.92
N LYS A 72 -5.21 8.23 16.38
CA LYS A 72 -4.69 6.98 16.95
C LYS A 72 -3.17 7.02 17.18
N GLU A 73 -2.57 8.22 17.12
CA GLU A 73 -1.14 8.46 17.31
C GLU A 73 -0.22 7.66 16.35
N LEU A 74 -0.75 7.30 15.17
CA LEU A 74 0.01 6.60 14.12
C LEU A 74 0.78 7.58 13.24
N ALA A 75 1.95 7.16 12.78
CA ALA A 75 2.69 7.87 11.72
C ALA A 75 1.99 7.67 10.37
N PHE A 76 1.73 8.75 9.65
CA PHE A 76 1.12 8.73 8.31
C PHE A 76 2.16 9.06 7.23
N PHE A 77 2.12 8.33 6.13
CA PHE A 77 3.01 8.48 4.99
C PHE A 77 2.21 8.42 3.70
N ASN A 78 2.26 9.49 2.90
CA ASN A 78 1.61 9.55 1.59
C ASN A 78 2.68 9.80 0.51
N THR A 79 2.80 8.87 -0.43
CA THR A 79 3.66 8.97 -1.63
C THR A 79 2.84 8.75 -2.90
N SER A 80 1.60 9.22 -2.90
CA SER A 80 0.74 9.28 -4.08
C SER A 80 1.39 10.19 -5.14
N GLU A 81 1.23 9.83 -6.41
CA GLU A 81 1.93 10.45 -7.54
C GLU A 81 0.97 10.66 -8.71
N GLU A 82 1.04 11.81 -9.37
CA GLU A 82 0.21 12.15 -10.53
C GLU A 82 1.12 12.64 -11.67
N THR A 83 1.10 11.93 -12.79
CA THR A 83 1.91 12.19 -14.00
C THR A 83 1.00 12.09 -15.24
N LYS A 84 1.55 12.05 -16.46
CA LYS A 84 0.72 11.76 -17.64
C LYS A 84 0.51 10.25 -17.84
N GLU A 85 1.45 9.46 -17.33
CA GLU A 85 1.59 8.03 -17.56
C GLU A 85 1.06 7.18 -16.39
N LEU A 86 0.99 7.77 -15.20
CA LEU A 86 0.57 7.12 -13.95
C LEU A 86 -0.20 8.11 -13.05
N SER A 87 -1.38 7.70 -12.63
CA SER A 87 -2.10 8.22 -11.45
C SER A 87 -2.05 7.17 -10.35
N MET A 88 -1.44 7.49 -9.21
CA MET A 88 -1.20 6.55 -8.11
C MET A 88 -1.65 7.12 -6.76
N LEU A 89 -2.58 6.45 -6.10
CA LEU A 89 -2.73 6.53 -4.64
C LEU A 89 -1.76 5.52 -4.01
N TYR A 90 -0.85 5.98 -3.15
CA TYR A 90 0.00 5.09 -2.36
C TYR A 90 0.26 5.71 -0.99
N MET A 91 -0.34 5.14 0.04
CA MET A 91 -0.21 5.66 1.41
C MET A 91 -0.18 4.55 2.46
N SER A 92 0.32 4.89 3.65
CA SER A 92 0.29 4.03 4.83
C SER A 92 0.07 4.83 6.11
N ALA A 93 -0.60 4.22 7.09
CA ALA A 93 -0.60 4.67 8.48
C ALA A 93 -0.06 3.54 9.36
N CYS A 94 0.78 3.81 10.35
CA CYS A 94 1.47 2.73 11.07
C CYS A 94 2.00 3.13 12.46
N SER A 95 2.26 2.11 13.28
CA SER A 95 3.16 2.20 14.44
C SER A 95 3.98 0.91 14.58
N LYS A 96 5.25 1.10 14.96
CA LYS A 96 6.21 0.09 15.47
C LYS A 96 5.67 -0.76 16.61
N ASP A 97 4.62 -0.27 17.28
CA ASP A 97 3.90 -0.95 18.36
C ASP A 97 2.86 -1.96 17.83
N GLY A 98 2.89 -2.32 16.55
CA GLY A 98 2.25 -3.54 16.05
C GLY A 98 1.20 -3.40 14.96
N ILE A 99 1.04 -2.23 14.33
CA ILE A 99 0.01 -2.04 13.29
C ILE A 99 0.54 -1.34 12.04
N TRP A 100 0.12 -1.82 10.88
CA TRP A 100 0.37 -1.21 9.57
C TRP A 100 -0.91 -1.25 8.72
N ILE A 101 -1.35 -0.07 8.29
CA ILE A 101 -2.46 0.16 7.36
C ILE A 101 -1.86 0.63 6.04
N HIS A 102 -2.39 0.15 4.92
CA HIS A 102 -1.94 0.51 3.59
C HIS A 102 -3.12 0.68 2.62
N ALA A 103 -3.02 1.66 1.73
CA ALA A 103 -3.84 1.76 0.53
C ALA A 103 -2.96 1.96 -0.72
N ASP A 104 -3.21 1.17 -1.76
CA ASP A 104 -2.58 1.27 -3.09
C ASP A 104 -3.68 1.24 -4.16
N LYS A 105 -3.55 2.13 -5.14
CA LYS A 105 -4.31 2.12 -6.39
C LYS A 105 -3.50 2.80 -7.48
N ARG A 106 -3.40 2.16 -8.65
CA ARG A 106 -2.62 2.66 -9.79
C ARG A 106 -3.46 2.60 -11.06
N VAL A 107 -3.55 3.72 -11.78
CA VAL A 107 -4.11 3.81 -13.12
C VAL A 107 -2.98 4.24 -14.05
N TRP A 108 -2.61 3.37 -14.98
CA TRP A 108 -1.60 3.64 -16.00
C TRP A 108 -2.28 4.18 -17.26
N SER A 109 -1.69 5.20 -17.87
CA SER A 109 -2.20 5.86 -19.07
C SER A 109 -1.12 5.84 -20.16
N PHE A 110 -1.48 5.37 -21.36
CA PHE A 110 -0.55 5.30 -22.50
C PHE A 110 -1.15 5.99 -23.72
N GLU A 111 -0.34 6.72 -24.48
CA GLU A 111 -0.82 7.48 -25.64
C GLU A 111 -1.48 6.56 -26.68
N GLY A 112 -2.74 6.85 -27.02
CA GLY A 112 -3.53 6.06 -27.97
C GLY A 112 -4.09 4.75 -27.41
N GLN A 113 -4.10 4.55 -26.09
CA GLN A 113 -4.70 3.38 -25.43
C GLN A 113 -5.68 3.82 -24.34
N GLU A 114 -6.64 2.95 -24.01
CA GLU A 114 -7.45 3.11 -22.80
C GLU A 114 -6.57 2.96 -21.55
N PRO A 115 -6.84 3.70 -20.45
CA PRO A 115 -6.12 3.52 -19.19
C PRO A 115 -6.25 2.09 -18.65
N HIS A 116 -5.32 1.69 -17.77
CA HIS A 116 -5.28 0.34 -17.22
C HIS A 116 -5.00 0.33 -15.71
N SER A 117 -5.86 -0.35 -14.95
CA SER A 117 -5.75 -0.48 -13.50
C SER A 117 -5.92 -1.95 -13.10
N PRO A 118 -4.83 -2.73 -12.94
CA PRO A 118 -4.90 -4.18 -12.81
C PRO A 118 -5.40 -4.71 -11.45
N LEU A 119 -5.52 -3.84 -10.44
CA LEU A 119 -5.93 -4.18 -9.08
C LEU A 119 -6.95 -3.16 -8.57
N PRO A 120 -7.99 -3.58 -7.80
CA PRO A 120 -8.92 -2.65 -7.17
C PRO A 120 -8.21 -1.76 -6.14
N LEU A 121 -8.85 -0.65 -5.75
CA LEU A 121 -8.35 0.13 -4.59
C LEU A 121 -8.63 -0.69 -3.32
N MET A 122 -7.56 -1.15 -2.69
CA MET A 122 -7.64 -1.97 -1.48
C MET A 122 -7.12 -1.20 -0.26
N VAL A 123 -7.89 -1.17 0.81
CA VAL A 123 -7.40 -0.79 2.15
C VAL A 123 -7.10 -2.09 2.90
N THR A 124 -5.86 -2.26 3.33
CA THR A 124 -5.37 -3.44 4.05
C THR A 124 -4.84 -3.02 5.42
N VAL A 125 -5.15 -3.78 6.48
CA VAL A 125 -4.58 -3.63 7.82
C VAL A 125 -3.91 -4.95 8.21
N VAL A 126 -2.68 -4.85 8.70
CA VAL A 126 -1.92 -5.94 9.32
C VAL A 126 -1.64 -5.53 10.77
N VAL A 127 -2.17 -6.32 11.71
CA VAL A 127 -1.76 -6.27 13.13
C VAL A 127 -0.71 -7.36 13.34
N TYR A 128 0.54 -6.95 13.56
CA TYR A 128 1.70 -7.83 13.64
C TYR A 128 2.32 -7.91 15.06
N ASP A 129 1.90 -7.04 15.98
CA ASP A 129 2.31 -7.06 17.39
C ASP A 129 1.22 -6.46 18.30
N ASN A 130 1.35 -6.62 19.63
CA ASN A 130 0.50 -6.04 20.66
C ASN A 130 -1.03 -6.09 20.38
N ALA A 131 -1.54 -7.20 19.81
CA ALA A 131 -2.88 -7.27 19.22
C ALA A 131 -4.04 -6.80 20.14
N GLU A 132 -3.91 -6.94 21.46
CA GLU A 132 -4.90 -6.44 22.44
C GLU A 132 -5.12 -4.91 22.37
N GLN A 133 -4.08 -4.14 22.05
CA GLN A 133 -4.15 -2.68 21.84
C GLN A 133 -5.00 -2.32 20.62
N TRP A 134 -5.05 -3.19 19.61
CA TRP A 134 -5.60 -2.91 18.29
C TRP A 134 -7.02 -3.47 18.07
N ILE A 135 -7.61 -4.15 19.07
CA ILE A 135 -8.95 -4.78 18.99
C ILE A 135 -10.03 -3.82 18.48
N GLY A 136 -10.02 -2.55 18.92
CA GLY A 136 -11.02 -1.55 18.50
C GLY A 136 -10.74 -0.92 17.13
N PHE A 137 -9.53 -1.06 16.58
CA PHE A 137 -9.07 -0.29 15.43
C PHE A 137 -9.79 -0.68 14.13
N VAL A 138 -9.84 -1.98 13.82
CA VAL A 138 -10.47 -2.48 12.59
C VAL A 138 -11.97 -2.16 12.52
N PRO A 139 -12.81 -2.43 13.56
CA PRO A 139 -14.24 -2.11 13.51
C PRO A 139 -14.55 -0.61 13.45
N GLU A 140 -13.67 0.24 13.98
CA GLU A 140 -13.79 1.69 13.85
C GLU A 140 -13.44 2.19 12.44
N LEU A 141 -12.33 1.71 11.87
CA LEU A 141 -11.92 2.06 10.50
C LEU A 141 -12.96 1.60 9.47
N ASP A 142 -13.45 0.37 9.60
CA ASP A 142 -14.51 -0.16 8.74
C ASP A 142 -15.77 0.71 8.79
N LYS A 143 -16.21 1.05 10.01
CA LYS A 143 -17.35 1.95 10.23
C LYS A 143 -17.10 3.35 9.65
N LEU A 144 -15.87 3.86 9.72
CA LEU A 144 -15.49 5.16 9.15
C LEU A 144 -15.59 5.14 7.61
N LEU A 145 -15.06 4.09 6.97
CA LEU A 145 -15.15 3.87 5.52
C LEU A 145 -16.61 3.72 5.08
N LYS A 146 -17.38 2.81 5.70
CA LYS A 146 -18.81 2.60 5.38
C LYS A 146 -19.70 3.80 5.72
N SER A 147 -19.33 4.63 6.70
CA SER A 147 -20.07 5.88 6.96
C SER A 147 -19.85 6.95 5.89
N LYS A 148 -18.78 6.85 5.09
CA LYS A 148 -18.45 7.75 3.97
C LYS A 148 -18.90 7.16 2.63
N TRP A 149 -18.78 5.85 2.46
CA TRP A 149 -18.99 5.08 1.23
C TRP A 149 -19.83 3.80 1.48
N PRO A 150 -21.11 3.92 1.92
CA PRO A 150 -21.88 2.78 2.47
C PRO A 150 -22.05 1.60 1.51
N ASP A 151 -22.33 1.87 0.24
CA ASP A 151 -22.55 0.85 -0.80
C ASP A 151 -21.29 0.58 -1.66
N ARG A 152 -20.12 1.11 -1.25
CA ARG A 152 -18.88 1.10 -2.04
C ARG A 152 -17.66 0.61 -1.24
N VAL A 153 -17.90 -0.21 -0.21
CA VAL A 153 -16.88 -0.81 0.66
C VAL A 153 -17.21 -2.30 0.81
N ASP A 154 -16.42 -3.18 0.17
CA ASP A 154 -16.69 -4.63 0.11
C ASP A 154 -15.57 -5.49 0.73
N GLU A 155 -15.96 -6.32 1.69
CA GLU A 155 -15.12 -7.30 2.41
C GLU A 155 -15.09 -8.68 1.72
N ASN A 156 -16.01 -8.98 0.80
CA ASN A 156 -16.22 -10.35 0.32
C ASN A 156 -15.15 -10.84 -0.67
N HIS A 157 -14.17 -9.99 -1.01
CA HIS A 157 -13.12 -10.23 -2.01
C HIS A 157 -13.65 -10.73 -3.37
N GLY A 158 -14.91 -10.41 -3.70
CA GLY A 158 -15.57 -10.83 -4.92
C GLY A 158 -15.10 -10.00 -6.10
N PHE A 159 -13.99 -10.42 -6.74
CA PHE A 159 -13.31 -9.67 -7.79
C PHE A 159 -14.17 -9.36 -9.03
N ASN A 160 -14.99 -8.31 -8.93
CA ASN A 160 -15.42 -7.49 -10.04
C ASN A 160 -14.52 -6.25 -10.11
N SER A 161 -14.21 -5.79 -11.31
CA SER A 161 -13.37 -4.62 -11.46
C SER A 161 -13.71 -3.87 -12.76
N SER A 162 -13.67 -2.53 -12.82
CA SER A 162 -13.92 -1.74 -14.08
C SER A 162 -12.86 -0.63 -14.26
N LEU A 163 -12.93 0.39 -15.12
CA LEU A 163 -11.96 1.51 -14.95
C LEU A 163 -12.15 2.28 -13.63
N LYS A 164 -13.27 2.02 -12.96
CA LYS A 164 -13.40 1.98 -11.51
C LYS A 164 -13.12 0.52 -11.07
N ASN A 165 -11.82 0.12 -11.04
CA ASN A 165 -11.25 -1.25 -10.75
C ASN A 165 -10.05 -2.04 -11.48
N SER A 166 -9.88 -2.80 -12.61
CA SER A 166 -10.50 -3.06 -13.96
C SER A 166 -10.49 -4.50 -14.58
N LEU A 167 -11.67 -5.00 -14.99
CA LEU A 167 -12.00 -6.10 -15.93
C LEU A 167 -13.49 -6.06 -16.41
N PHE A 168 -13.72 -5.52 -17.61
CA PHE A 168 -14.91 -5.67 -18.49
C PHE A 168 -16.31 -5.95 -17.88
#